data_AF-A0A819RUD2-F1
#
_entry.id   AF-A0A819RUD2-F1
#
_cell.length_a   1.000
_cell.length_b   1.000
_cell.length_c   1.000
_cell.angle_alpha   90.00
_cell.angle_beta   90.00
_cell.angle_gamma   90.00
#
_symmetry.space_group_name_H-M   'P 1'
#
loop_
_entity.id
_entity.type
_entity.pdbx_description
1 polymer ?
#
loop_
_entity_poly.entity_id
_entity_poly.type
_entity_poly.pdbx_seq_one_letter_code
_entity_poly.pdbx_strand_id
1 'polypeptide(L)'
;MAYALEVRNNSQLALVSGTQRPRVKQHIAKSLIGLKAISIREMNPTKDHVYSGYVLSVTIIEVANAWTPSIHLVVEDENLDSERMFIYGFPEAQGEHLINEVFTIGSKMNIINPYLRLGANDHEPLVRVDDFASIIMHSESERIINMCRCCGKANASHVCGKCKQARYCSKDCQIMDWKLYQHKLIFDSVASMSEELILYHYPQSPFAEKVRMAMGLKKLNWRSVIVDRIPPRPHLQALTGGYRRIPVLQVGADMYCDTHLILRTLDRLRPHSLALFSNRITQPLCWWWDKAMFIPLFQLRVGLSGDKLSKEWLEDRQKFAPQISFKKEDNEKDISLSAQRINAHLVWLINMLGDGREFLLGDSSPSALDITAYYILWVINNNMENETKDLLPRLFQPRLVSWFLRMGALGHGTSKEMTSEEAFDVAKQAEPKHIENKTKPEWHVGQRLQVTPDNMGCIPVEGIFVAADDYEIVLRLTDEKAGNINVHFPRAGFDVI
;
A
#
# COMPACT_ATOMS: atom_id res chain seq x y z
N MET A 1 -32.40 0.33 -29.59
CA MET A 1 -32.43 1.68 -29.00
C MET A 1 -31.15 1.87 -28.22
N ALA A 2 -30.23 2.69 -28.74
CA ALA A 2 -28.92 2.95 -28.16
C ALA A 2 -29.06 3.87 -26.94
N TYR A 3 -28.46 3.51 -25.81
CA TYR A 3 -28.23 4.42 -24.70
C TYR A 3 -26.74 4.74 -24.63
N ALA A 4 -26.38 5.92 -25.13
CA ALA A 4 -25.12 6.58 -24.82
C ALA A 4 -25.24 7.19 -23.41
N LEU A 5 -24.37 6.78 -22.48
CA LEU A 5 -24.27 7.39 -21.16
C LEU A 5 -23.24 8.50 -21.22
N GLU A 6 -23.73 9.73 -21.43
CA GLU A 6 -22.99 10.95 -21.13
C GLU A 6 -22.75 11.03 -19.62
N VAL A 7 -21.47 11.01 -19.22
CA VAL A 7 -21.05 11.33 -17.86
C VAL A 7 -21.21 12.84 -17.67
N ARG A 8 -22.33 13.26 -17.09
CA ARG A 8 -22.46 14.61 -16.56
C ARG A 8 -21.71 14.68 -15.23
N ASN A 9 -20.59 15.40 -15.27
CA ASN A 9 -19.92 15.97 -14.10
C ASN A 9 -20.95 16.69 -13.21
N ASN A 10 -21.26 16.10 -12.07
CA ASN A 10 -21.84 16.83 -10.95
C ASN A 10 -20.95 16.61 -9.73
N SER A 11 -20.15 17.64 -9.51
CA SER A 11 -19.42 17.92 -8.29
C SER A 11 -20.36 17.88 -7.08
N GLN A 12 -20.28 16.82 -6.30
CA GLN A 12 -20.49 16.84 -4.85
C GLN A 12 -19.81 15.61 -4.27
N LEU A 13 -18.49 15.77 -4.03
CA LEU A 13 -17.65 14.87 -3.26
C LEU A 13 -18.26 14.66 -1.87
N ALA A 14 -18.96 13.54 -1.68
CA ALA A 14 -19.18 12.99 -0.36
C ALA A 14 -17.85 12.38 0.11
N LEU A 15 -17.01 13.22 0.73
CA LEU A 15 -15.82 12.82 1.47
C LEU A 15 -16.23 11.95 2.66
N VAL A 16 -16.29 10.63 2.47
CA VAL A 16 -16.27 9.69 3.59
C VAL A 16 -14.81 9.52 4.02
N SER A 17 -14.29 10.53 4.74
CA SER A 17 -13.13 10.33 5.62
C SER A 17 -13.67 9.83 6.95
N GLY A 18 -13.08 8.78 7.52
CA GLY A 18 -13.44 8.24 8.84
C GLY A 18 -13.12 9.18 10.01
N THR A 19 -13.19 10.50 9.81
CA THR A 19 -12.94 11.50 10.85
C THR A 19 -14.21 11.75 11.64
N GLN A 20 -14.17 11.43 12.93
CA GLN A 20 -15.27 11.77 13.81
C GLN A 20 -15.28 13.27 14.07
N ARG A 21 -16.44 13.90 13.79
CA ARG A 21 -16.69 15.32 14.09
C ARG A 21 -16.31 15.63 15.54
N PRO A 22 -15.86 16.87 15.84
CA PRO A 22 -15.65 17.30 17.21
C PRO A 22 -16.95 17.14 18.03
N ARG A 23 -16.82 16.57 19.23
CA ARG A 23 -17.95 16.45 20.17
C ARG A 23 -18.23 17.76 20.90
N VAL A 24 -17.23 18.64 21.01
CA VAL A 24 -17.28 19.95 21.66
C VAL A 24 -16.64 20.98 20.72
N LYS A 25 -17.18 22.20 20.65
CA LYS A 25 -16.60 23.29 19.87
C LYS A 25 -15.55 24.03 20.69
N GLN A 26 -14.39 24.29 20.08
CA GLN A 26 -13.41 25.24 20.62
C GLN A 26 -13.93 26.66 20.40
N HIS A 27 -14.08 27.43 21.48
CA HIS A 27 -14.36 28.87 21.40
C HIS A 27 -13.04 29.60 21.51
N ILE A 28 -12.70 30.50 20.58
CA ILE A 28 -11.34 31.07 20.49
C ILE A 28 -11.30 32.46 21.11
N ALA A 29 -10.28 32.68 21.95
CA ALA A 29 -9.94 34.02 22.40
C ALA A 29 -9.15 34.75 21.30
N LYS A 30 -9.44 36.03 21.06
CA LYS A 30 -8.77 36.84 20.02
C LYS A 30 -7.28 37.13 20.31
N SER A 31 -6.80 36.82 21.51
CA SER A 31 -5.43 37.07 21.95
C SER A 31 -5.04 36.15 23.10
N LEU A 32 -3.73 36.03 23.36
CA LEU A 32 -3.18 35.35 24.55
C LEU A 32 -3.46 36.09 25.87
N ILE A 33 -3.83 37.37 25.81
CA ILE A 33 -4.04 38.21 26.99
C ILE A 33 -5.21 37.68 27.82
N GLY A 34 -4.97 37.46 29.12
CA GLY A 34 -5.98 37.00 30.08
C GLY A 34 -6.21 35.50 30.13
N LEU A 35 -5.47 34.70 29.34
CA LEU A 35 -5.49 33.24 29.43
C LEU A 35 -4.60 32.75 30.57
N LYS A 36 -5.04 31.70 31.27
CA LYS A 36 -4.26 31.00 32.29
C LYS A 36 -3.38 29.93 31.64
N ALA A 37 -2.14 29.78 32.08
CA ALA A 37 -1.33 28.64 31.66
C ALA A 37 -1.95 27.32 32.15
N ILE A 38 -1.83 26.27 31.35
CA ILE A 38 -2.14 24.88 31.71
C ILE A 38 -1.07 23.96 31.14
N SER A 39 -0.71 22.92 31.90
CA SER A 39 0.18 21.84 31.47
C SER A 39 -0.58 20.57 31.08
N ILE A 40 0.07 19.65 30.38
CA ILE A 40 -0.53 18.39 29.92
C ILE A 40 -1.00 17.56 31.11
N ARG A 41 -0.20 17.45 32.17
CA ARG A 41 -0.57 16.71 33.40
C ARG A 41 -1.77 17.29 34.15
N GLU A 42 -2.07 18.58 33.99
CA GLU A 42 -3.23 19.22 34.62
C GLU A 42 -4.53 18.95 33.84
N MET A 43 -4.42 18.50 32.59
CA MET A 43 -5.58 18.11 31.81
C MET A 43 -6.02 16.69 32.17
N ASN A 44 -7.31 16.51 32.44
CA ASN A 44 -7.91 15.21 32.73
C ASN A 44 -7.92 14.31 31.47
N PRO A 45 -7.13 13.21 31.44
CA PRO A 45 -6.98 12.36 30.26
C PRO A 45 -8.12 11.36 30.07
N THR A 46 -9.13 11.34 30.95
CA THR A 46 -10.21 10.32 30.94
C THR A 46 -11.47 10.77 30.24
N LYS A 47 -11.54 12.02 29.76
CA LYS A 47 -12.72 12.57 29.12
C LYS A 47 -12.39 13.69 28.14
N ASP A 48 -13.25 13.83 27.14
CA ASP A 48 -13.22 14.95 26.21
C ASP A 48 -13.46 16.27 26.97
N HIS A 49 -12.52 17.22 26.88
CA HIS A 49 -12.64 18.51 27.56
C HIS A 49 -11.91 19.64 26.85
N VAL A 50 -12.60 20.78 26.68
CA VAL A 50 -12.02 22.04 26.17
C VAL A 50 -11.73 22.95 27.35
N TYR A 51 -10.46 23.25 27.60
CA TYR A 51 -10.02 24.11 28.70
C TYR A 51 -10.17 25.59 28.31
N SER A 52 -11.40 26.10 28.39
CA SER A 52 -11.70 27.49 28.01
C SER A 52 -11.09 28.50 28.98
N GLY A 53 -10.46 29.55 28.46
CA GLY A 53 -9.71 30.54 29.23
C GLY A 53 -8.26 30.13 29.54
N TYR A 54 -7.74 29.08 28.89
CA TYR A 54 -6.39 28.58 29.11
C TYR A 54 -5.54 28.61 27.85
N VAL A 55 -4.21 28.56 28.05
CA VAL A 55 -3.21 28.39 27.00
C VAL A 55 -2.26 27.26 27.38
N LEU A 56 -2.04 26.34 26.44
CA LEU A 56 -1.05 25.28 26.55
C LEU A 56 0.15 25.65 25.67
N SER A 57 1.34 25.74 26.26
CA SER A 57 2.59 26.07 25.57
C SER A 57 3.42 24.81 25.39
N VAL A 58 3.84 24.52 24.16
CA VAL A 58 4.51 23.26 23.83
C VAL A 58 5.59 23.40 22.77
N THR A 59 6.49 22.42 22.74
CA THR A 59 7.53 22.23 21.71
C THR A 59 7.23 20.99 20.88
N ILE A 60 7.41 21.05 19.56
CA ILE A 60 7.29 19.88 18.69
C ILE A 60 8.53 19.01 18.83
N ILE A 61 8.35 17.76 19.26
CA ILE A 61 9.46 16.82 19.52
C ILE A 61 9.54 15.67 18.51
N GLU A 62 8.55 15.55 17.64
CA GLU A 62 8.44 14.52 16.59
C GLU A 62 8.27 15.09 15.18
N VAL A 63 8.62 14.30 14.17
CA VAL A 63 8.35 14.67 12.77
C VAL A 63 6.84 14.72 12.57
N ALA A 64 6.33 15.86 12.11
CA ALA A 64 4.94 16.01 11.76
C ALA A 64 4.63 15.21 10.49
N ASN A 65 3.50 14.51 10.48
CA ASN A 65 3.01 13.78 9.31
C ASN A 65 1.63 14.33 8.92
N ALA A 66 1.41 14.58 7.63
CA ALA A 66 0.11 14.99 7.13
C ALA A 66 -0.66 13.79 6.57
N TRP A 67 -1.94 13.69 6.94
CA TRP A 67 -2.90 12.78 6.34
C TRP A 67 -4.24 13.48 6.22
N THR A 68 -4.79 13.69 5.02
CA THR A 68 -6.06 14.42 4.89
C THR A 68 -7.17 13.73 5.70
N PRO A 69 -7.81 14.42 6.69
CA PRO A 69 -7.83 15.88 6.90
C PRO A 69 -7.09 16.41 8.15
N SER A 70 -6.05 15.73 8.65
CA SER A 70 -5.27 16.07 9.86
C SER A 70 -3.74 16.06 9.70
N ILE A 71 -3.04 16.93 10.43
CA ILE A 71 -1.59 16.83 10.70
C ILE A 71 -1.41 16.16 12.06
N HIS A 72 -0.53 15.17 12.14
CA HIS A 72 -0.21 14.41 13.35
C HIS A 72 1.20 14.74 13.79
N LEU A 73 1.37 15.08 15.07
CA LEU A 73 2.67 15.36 15.67
C LEU A 73 2.65 15.01 17.16
N VAL A 74 3.82 15.00 17.80
CA VAL A 74 3.94 14.84 19.26
C VAL A 74 4.57 16.11 19.81
N VAL A 75 3.97 16.60 20.89
CA VAL A 75 4.38 17.82 21.57
C VAL A 75 4.81 17.51 23.00
N GLU A 76 5.69 18.35 23.53
CA GLU A 76 6.15 18.32 24.91
C GLU A 76 5.91 19.68 25.56
N ASP A 77 5.37 19.71 26.78
CA ASP A 77 5.19 20.95 27.55
C ASP A 77 6.43 21.31 28.38
N GLU A 78 6.37 22.42 29.14
CA GLU A 78 7.49 22.88 29.96
C GLU A 78 7.85 21.93 31.12
N ASN A 79 6.97 21.00 31.48
CA ASN A 79 7.20 20.00 32.53
C ASN A 79 7.77 18.69 31.97
N LEU A 80 8.09 18.64 30.67
CA LEU A 80 8.54 17.45 29.95
C LEU A 80 7.47 16.35 29.85
N ASP A 81 6.19 16.71 30.02
CA ASP A 81 5.11 15.79 29.69
C ASP A 81 4.87 15.83 28.18
N SER A 82 4.65 14.67 27.57
CA SER A 82 4.44 14.53 26.13
C SER A 82 3.02 14.09 25.81
N GLU A 83 2.46 14.61 24.73
CA GLU A 83 1.14 14.18 24.23
C GLU A 83 1.08 14.23 22.70
N ARG A 84 0.26 13.35 22.12
CA ARG A 84 -0.04 13.38 20.69
C ARG A 84 -0.94 14.57 20.38
N MET A 85 -0.69 15.25 19.26
CA MET A 85 -1.48 16.38 18.80
C MET A 85 -1.93 16.18 17.36
N PHE A 86 -3.24 16.28 17.13
CA PHE A 86 -3.85 16.22 15.79
C PHE A 86 -4.51 17.55 15.42
N ILE A 87 -4.02 18.17 14.34
CA ILE A 87 -4.49 19.46 13.83
C ILE A 87 -5.35 19.23 12.58
N TYR A 88 -6.59 19.70 12.60
CA TYR A 88 -7.57 19.59 11.52
C TYR A 88 -7.85 20.96 10.90
N GLY A 89 -8.63 20.98 9.81
CA GLY A 89 -9.17 22.22 9.26
C GLY A 89 -8.18 23.08 8.47
N PHE A 90 -7.00 22.56 8.13
CA PHE A 90 -6.06 23.20 7.22
C PHE A 90 -6.42 22.91 5.75
N PRO A 91 -6.09 23.80 4.79
CA PRO A 91 -6.29 23.52 3.37
C PRO A 91 -5.41 22.36 2.90
N GLU A 92 -5.99 21.35 2.22
CA GLU A 92 -5.27 20.14 1.80
C GLU A 92 -3.99 20.44 0.99
N ALA A 93 -4.06 21.43 0.08
CA ALA A 93 -2.91 21.86 -0.73
C ALA A 93 -1.73 22.45 0.10
N GLN A 94 -1.95 22.79 1.37
CA GLN A 94 -0.91 23.34 2.26
C GLN A 94 -0.32 22.29 3.20
N GLY A 95 -0.86 21.07 3.26
CA GLY A 95 -0.42 20.06 4.22
C GLY A 95 1.08 19.76 4.17
N GLU A 96 1.63 19.64 2.96
CA GLU A 96 3.06 19.40 2.73
C GLU A 96 3.93 20.58 3.19
N HIS A 97 3.53 21.81 2.85
CA HIS A 97 4.22 23.02 3.31
C HIS A 97 4.19 23.13 4.84
N LEU A 98 3.04 22.86 5.45
CA LEU A 98 2.86 22.96 6.90
C LEU A 98 3.77 21.98 7.66
N ILE A 99 3.91 20.73 7.22
CA ILE A 99 4.76 19.76 7.93
C ILE A 99 6.26 19.97 7.66
N ASN A 100 6.62 20.53 6.51
CA ASN A 100 8.02 20.70 6.12
C ASN A 100 8.62 22.03 6.58
N GLU A 101 7.81 23.09 6.68
CA GLU A 101 8.30 24.45 6.94
C GLU A 101 7.77 25.05 8.26
N VAL A 102 6.57 24.66 8.71
CA VAL A 102 5.91 25.30 9.87
C VAL A 102 5.99 24.43 11.12
N PHE A 103 5.41 23.23 11.07
CA PHE A 103 5.34 22.29 12.19
C PHE A 103 6.55 21.37 12.23
N THR A 104 7.73 21.99 12.33
CA THR A 104 8.99 21.27 12.33
C THR A 104 9.53 21.05 13.75
N ILE A 105 10.40 20.05 13.90
CA ILE A 105 10.99 19.72 15.20
C ILE A 105 11.70 20.93 15.81
N GLY A 106 11.47 21.14 17.10
CA GLY A 106 12.00 22.24 17.90
C GLY A 106 11.17 23.52 17.85
N SER A 107 10.15 23.60 16.98
CA SER A 107 9.25 24.76 16.92
C SER A 107 8.38 24.81 18.18
N LYS A 108 8.17 26.03 18.69
CA LYS A 108 7.32 26.28 19.86
C LYS A 108 5.99 26.89 19.42
N MET A 109 4.93 26.54 20.13
CA MET A 109 3.60 27.08 19.86
C MET A 109 2.77 27.19 21.14
N ASN A 110 1.78 28.08 21.09
CA ASN A 110 0.74 28.22 22.08
C ASN A 110 -0.59 27.75 21.49
N ILE A 111 -1.33 26.95 22.25
CA ILE A 111 -2.66 26.46 21.90
C ILE A 111 -3.67 27.14 22.81
N ILE A 112 -4.49 28.01 22.22
CA ILE A 112 -5.57 28.69 22.91
C ILE A 112 -6.72 27.70 23.13
N ASN A 113 -7.20 27.61 24.36
CA ASN A 113 -8.31 26.77 24.77
C ASN A 113 -8.10 25.31 24.31
N PRO A 114 -7.02 24.66 24.79
CA PRO A 114 -6.64 23.33 24.33
C PRO A 114 -7.79 22.35 24.54
N TYR A 115 -8.00 21.49 23.55
CA TYR A 115 -9.02 20.46 23.59
C TYR A 115 -8.35 19.11 23.73
N LEU A 116 -8.42 18.51 24.92
CA LEU A 116 -8.02 17.13 25.11
C LEU A 116 -9.18 16.21 24.76
N ARG A 117 -8.93 15.21 23.90
CA ARG A 117 -9.91 14.26 23.40
C ARG A 117 -9.39 12.84 23.53
N LEU A 118 -10.30 11.90 23.80
CA LEU A 118 -9.99 10.48 23.65
C LEU A 118 -10.05 10.06 22.19
N GLY A 119 -8.98 9.42 21.71
CA GLY A 119 -8.90 8.88 20.36
C GLY A 119 -10.03 7.91 20.07
N ALA A 120 -10.56 7.96 18.84
CA ALA A 120 -11.78 7.22 18.48
C ALA A 120 -11.56 5.71 18.38
N ASN A 121 -10.32 5.27 18.16
CA ASN A 121 -9.96 3.87 17.91
C ASN A 121 -9.19 3.24 19.07
N ASP A 122 -8.33 4.01 19.72
CA ASP A 122 -7.42 3.56 20.79
C ASP A 122 -7.91 3.96 22.19
N HIS A 123 -8.84 4.91 22.30
CA HIS A 123 -9.28 5.51 23.56
C HIS A 123 -8.17 6.15 24.39
N GLU A 124 -7.04 6.49 23.75
CA GLU A 124 -5.92 7.16 24.38
C GLU A 124 -6.07 8.69 24.24
N PRO A 125 -5.58 9.50 25.19
CA PRO A 125 -5.66 10.94 25.11
C PRO A 125 -4.87 11.48 23.90
N LEU A 126 -5.29 12.65 23.42
CA LEU A 126 -4.59 13.49 22.44
C LEU A 126 -5.10 14.93 22.52
N VAL A 127 -4.23 15.89 22.19
CA VAL A 127 -4.62 17.28 21.98
C VAL A 127 -5.19 17.43 20.57
N ARG A 128 -6.46 17.77 20.45
CA ARG A 128 -7.14 18.00 19.18
C ARG A 128 -7.21 19.50 18.91
N VAL A 129 -6.88 19.90 17.68
CA VAL A 129 -7.09 21.27 17.20
C VAL A 129 -8.01 21.20 15.99
N ASP A 130 -9.20 21.79 16.08
CA ASP A 130 -10.14 21.85 14.96
C ASP A 130 -10.09 23.19 14.22
N ASP A 131 -9.64 24.24 14.88
CA ASP A 131 -9.47 25.57 14.29
C ASP A 131 -8.00 25.98 14.34
N PHE A 132 -7.44 26.14 13.14
CA PHE A 132 -6.04 26.49 12.94
C PHE A 132 -5.67 27.84 13.60
N ALA A 133 -6.62 28.76 13.75
CA ALA A 133 -6.40 30.06 14.38
C ALA A 133 -6.20 29.98 15.92
N SER A 134 -6.47 28.82 16.53
CA SER A 134 -6.17 28.59 17.95
C SER A 134 -4.68 28.36 18.23
N ILE A 135 -3.88 28.13 17.18
CA ILE A 135 -2.44 27.94 17.28
C ILE A 135 -1.74 29.28 17.03
N ILE A 136 -0.88 29.67 17.95
CA ILE A 136 0.04 30.79 17.79
C ILE A 136 1.45 30.23 17.83
N MET A 137 2.08 30.17 16.65
CA MET A 137 3.49 29.80 16.53
C MET A 137 4.36 30.89 17.17
N HIS A 138 5.38 30.47 17.89
CA HIS A 138 6.44 31.38 18.36
C HIS A 138 7.34 31.78 17.19
N SER A 139 8.19 32.78 17.41
CA SER A 139 9.13 33.22 16.37
C SER A 139 10.14 32.11 16.02
N GLU A 140 10.60 32.07 14.76
CA GLU A 140 11.62 31.10 14.35
C GLU A 140 12.92 31.24 15.16
N SER A 141 13.22 32.44 15.70
CA SER A 141 14.35 32.65 16.61
C SER A 141 14.23 31.92 17.95
N GLU A 142 13.02 31.52 18.36
CA GLU A 142 12.78 30.76 19.58
C GLU A 142 12.84 29.24 19.38
N ARG A 143 12.98 28.81 18.12
CA ARG A 143 13.07 27.39 17.76
C ARG A 143 14.35 26.77 18.30
N ILE A 144 14.23 25.54 18.79
CA ILE A 144 15.38 24.74 19.19
C ILE A 144 16.07 24.17 17.94
N ILE A 145 17.05 24.91 17.42
CA ILE A 145 17.80 24.53 16.22
C ILE A 145 18.57 23.23 16.48
N ASN A 146 18.48 22.28 15.54
CA ASN A 146 19.14 20.98 15.62
C ASN A 146 18.87 20.30 16.98
N MET A 147 17.61 20.22 17.39
CA MET A 147 17.23 19.64 18.68
C MET A 147 17.69 18.18 18.80
N CYS A 148 18.29 17.85 19.96
CA CYS A 148 18.64 16.48 20.31
C CYS A 148 17.38 15.68 20.52
N ARG A 149 17.25 14.58 19.77
CA ARG A 149 16.08 13.72 19.82
C ARG A 149 15.86 13.04 21.18
N CYS A 150 16.94 12.75 21.90
CA CYS A 150 16.85 12.04 23.18
C CYS A 150 16.56 12.97 24.37
N CYS A 151 17.06 14.21 24.34
CA CYS A 151 17.07 15.07 25.54
C CYS A 151 16.68 16.53 25.29
N GLY A 152 16.21 16.88 24.09
CA GLY A 152 15.70 18.21 23.77
C GLY A 152 16.75 19.33 23.67
N LYS A 153 18.04 19.07 23.92
CA LYS A 153 19.10 20.10 23.85
C LYS A 153 19.29 20.64 22.43
N ALA A 154 19.48 21.95 22.30
CA ALA A 154 19.83 22.61 21.05
C ALA A 154 21.20 22.17 20.51
N ASN A 155 21.45 22.46 19.23
CA ASN A 155 22.75 22.36 18.57
C ASN A 155 23.37 20.95 18.60
N ALA A 156 22.54 19.92 18.45
CA ALA A 156 23.00 18.54 18.33
C ALA A 156 23.82 18.34 17.05
N SER A 157 25.09 17.96 17.23
CA SER A 157 26.08 17.83 16.16
C SER A 157 26.11 16.44 15.51
N HIS A 158 25.67 15.40 16.21
CA HIS A 158 25.71 14.04 15.70
C HIS A 158 24.42 13.70 14.97
N VAL A 159 24.51 13.25 13.72
CA VAL A 159 23.37 12.80 12.93
C VAL A 159 23.30 11.27 12.98
N CYS A 160 22.10 10.73 13.15
CA CYS A 160 21.87 9.29 13.10
C CYS A 160 22.38 8.71 11.78
N GLY A 161 23.29 7.74 11.86
CA GLY A 161 23.87 7.09 10.68
C GLY A 161 22.85 6.36 9.80
N LYS A 162 21.72 5.91 10.38
CA LYS A 162 20.66 5.15 9.69
C LYS A 162 19.60 6.08 9.09
N CYS A 163 18.92 6.90 9.91
CA CYS A 163 17.82 7.73 9.42
C CYS A 163 18.23 9.07 8.79
N LYS A 164 19.47 9.52 9.01
CA LYS A 164 20.02 10.80 8.55
C LYS A 164 19.27 12.07 8.98
N GLN A 165 18.20 11.93 9.77
CA GLN A 165 17.35 13.05 10.21
C GLN A 165 17.49 13.32 11.71
N ALA A 166 17.42 12.29 12.55
CA ALA A 166 17.53 12.45 13.99
C ALA A 166 18.94 12.94 14.38
N ARG A 167 18.99 13.91 15.28
CA ARG A 167 20.22 14.50 15.79
C ARG A 167 20.40 14.21 17.28
N TYR A 168 21.64 14.07 17.72
CA TYR A 168 22.00 13.78 19.11
C TYR A 168 23.13 14.69 19.58
N CYS A 169 23.03 15.20 20.81
CA CYS A 169 24.09 16.00 21.40
C CYS A 169 25.30 15.15 21.85
N SER A 170 25.11 13.83 21.99
CA SER A 170 26.16 12.88 22.34
C SER A 170 25.84 11.47 21.83
N LYS A 171 26.86 10.61 21.77
CA LYS A 171 26.69 9.18 21.47
C LYS A 171 25.82 8.47 22.52
N ASP A 172 25.87 8.91 23.77
CA ASP A 172 25.05 8.33 24.84
C ASP A 172 23.56 8.61 24.63
N CYS A 173 23.20 9.83 24.22
CA CYS A 173 21.83 10.18 23.82
C CYS A 173 21.35 9.32 22.64
N GLN A 174 22.21 9.06 21.66
CA GLN A 174 21.87 8.17 20.55
C GLN A 174 21.63 6.72 21.01
N ILE A 175 22.52 6.19 21.86
CA ILE A 175 22.38 4.82 22.40
C ILE A 175 21.11 4.70 23.26
N MET A 176 20.83 5.71 24.08
CA MET A 176 19.67 5.76 24.95
C MET A 176 18.38 5.79 24.12
N ASP A 177 18.30 6.67 23.11
CA ASP A 177 17.17 6.75 22.18
C ASP A 177 16.94 5.44 21.42
N TRP A 178 18.01 4.76 20.98
CA TRP A 178 17.89 3.47 20.31
C TRP A 178 17.39 2.36 21.23
N LYS A 179 17.81 2.36 22.49
CA LYS A 179 17.46 1.30 23.46
C LYS A 179 16.09 1.51 24.08
N LEU A 180 15.78 2.74 24.50
CA LEU A 180 14.60 3.05 25.29
C LEU A 180 13.42 3.46 24.41
N TYR A 181 13.66 4.35 23.45
CA TYR A 181 12.62 4.89 22.56
C TYR A 181 12.52 4.14 21.23
N GLN A 182 13.31 3.07 21.07
CA GLN A 182 13.26 2.15 19.93
C GLN A 182 13.33 2.85 18.57
N HIS A 183 14.04 3.97 18.46
CA HIS A 183 14.15 4.77 17.24
C HIS A 183 14.55 3.97 15.99
N LYS A 184 15.34 2.88 16.17
CA LYS A 184 15.74 1.96 15.08
C LYS A 184 14.54 1.29 14.41
N LEU A 185 13.47 1.00 15.17
CA LEU A 185 12.24 0.34 14.69
C LEU A 185 11.29 1.33 14.01
N ILE A 186 11.19 2.55 14.54
CA ILE A 186 10.35 3.62 13.98
C ILE A 186 10.87 4.07 12.60
N PHE A 187 12.18 4.05 12.39
CA PHE A 187 12.75 4.36 11.07
C PHE A 187 12.39 3.32 10.00
N ASP A 188 12.30 2.03 10.34
CA ASP A 188 11.90 1.01 9.36
C ASP A 188 10.42 1.21 8.92
N SER A 189 9.59 1.89 9.73
CA SER A 189 8.24 2.31 9.34
C SER A 189 8.17 3.65 8.60
N VAL A 190 9.00 4.65 8.92
CA VAL A 190 9.00 5.96 8.22
C VAL A 190 9.72 5.90 6.87
N ALA A 191 10.81 5.14 6.74
CA ALA A 191 11.43 4.86 5.44
C ALA A 191 10.47 4.12 4.50
N SER A 192 9.53 3.32 5.06
CA SER A 192 8.49 2.68 4.26
C SER A 192 7.54 3.70 3.63
N MET A 193 7.33 4.89 4.20
CA MET A 193 6.46 5.92 3.63
C MET A 193 7.10 6.70 2.46
N SER A 194 8.43 6.73 2.32
CA SER A 194 9.14 7.45 1.24
C SER A 194 9.59 6.58 0.06
N GLU A 195 9.44 5.25 0.16
CA GLU A 195 9.83 4.32 -0.90
C GLU A 195 8.80 4.38 -2.06
N GLU A 196 9.20 4.92 -3.22
CA GLU A 196 8.37 5.03 -4.43
C GLU A 196 7.98 3.63 -4.94
N LEU A 197 6.68 3.39 -5.08
CA LEU A 197 6.14 2.12 -5.61
C LEU A 197 6.07 2.21 -7.12
N ILE A 198 6.82 1.36 -7.84
CA ILE A 198 6.84 1.35 -9.30
C ILE A 198 6.25 0.02 -9.79
N LEU A 199 5.15 0.06 -10.55
CA LEU A 199 4.49 -1.15 -11.05
C LEU A 199 4.73 -1.30 -12.56
N TYR A 200 5.36 -2.40 -12.95
CA TYR A 200 5.45 -2.82 -14.34
C TYR A 200 4.19 -3.59 -14.71
N HIS A 201 3.38 -3.05 -15.62
CA HIS A 201 2.12 -3.67 -16.02
C HIS A 201 1.70 -3.34 -17.45
N TYR A 202 0.59 -3.95 -17.88
CA TYR A 202 -0.18 -3.48 -19.02
C TYR A 202 -1.67 -3.48 -18.63
N PRO A 203 -2.50 -2.61 -19.25
CA PRO A 203 -3.89 -2.41 -18.82
C PRO A 203 -4.73 -3.70 -18.84
N GLN A 204 -4.58 -4.52 -19.88
CA GLN A 204 -5.39 -5.71 -20.10
C GLN A 204 -4.98 -6.92 -19.23
N SER A 205 -3.91 -6.83 -18.44
CA SER A 205 -3.44 -7.95 -17.60
C SER A 205 -4.38 -8.18 -16.41
N PRO A 206 -5.01 -9.37 -16.28
CA PRO A 206 -5.85 -9.70 -15.13
C PRO A 206 -5.09 -9.63 -13.80
N PHE A 207 -3.90 -10.20 -13.77
CA PHE A 207 -3.05 -10.20 -12.58
C PHE A 207 -2.56 -8.79 -12.22
N ALA A 208 -2.43 -7.89 -13.20
CA ALA A 208 -2.10 -6.50 -12.88
C ALA A 208 -3.31 -5.73 -12.36
N GLU A 209 -4.53 -6.03 -12.84
CA GLU A 209 -5.75 -5.47 -12.25
C GLU A 209 -5.86 -5.83 -10.78
N LYS A 210 -5.56 -7.08 -10.40
CA LYS A 210 -5.49 -7.52 -9.01
C LYS A 210 -4.58 -6.61 -8.16
N VAL A 211 -3.39 -6.27 -8.65
CA VAL A 211 -2.46 -5.38 -7.93
C VAL A 211 -2.95 -3.92 -7.93
N ARG A 212 -3.48 -3.41 -9.04
CA ARG A 212 -4.04 -2.05 -9.10
C ARG A 212 -5.21 -1.85 -8.14
N MET A 213 -6.10 -2.83 -8.03
CA MET A 213 -7.18 -2.82 -7.04
C MET A 213 -6.64 -2.82 -5.61
N ALA A 214 -5.54 -3.54 -5.34
CA ALA A 214 -4.87 -3.46 -4.04
C ALA A 214 -4.28 -2.08 -3.76
N MET A 215 -3.70 -1.41 -4.77
CA MET A 215 -3.25 -0.01 -4.66
C MET A 215 -4.41 0.94 -4.37
N GLY A 216 -5.56 0.77 -5.02
CA GLY A 216 -6.75 1.59 -4.78
C GLY A 216 -7.37 1.39 -3.41
N LEU A 217 -7.50 0.14 -2.98
CA LEU A 217 -7.99 -0.17 -1.64
C LEU A 217 -7.13 0.48 -0.55
N LYS A 218 -5.80 0.43 -0.72
CA LYS A 218 -4.84 1.02 0.20
C LYS A 218 -4.62 2.53 -0.04
N LYS A 219 -5.27 3.13 -1.04
CA LYS A 219 -5.15 4.54 -1.47
C LYS A 219 -3.70 4.96 -1.70
N LEU A 220 -2.94 4.14 -2.44
CA LEU A 220 -1.51 4.33 -2.64
C LEU A 220 -1.20 5.26 -3.81
N ASN A 221 -0.12 6.03 -3.65
CA ASN A 221 0.56 6.73 -4.73
C ASN A 221 1.60 5.78 -5.35
N TRP A 222 1.61 5.66 -6.69
CA TRP A 222 2.53 4.75 -7.39
C TRP A 222 2.87 5.23 -8.81
N ARG A 223 3.92 4.66 -9.39
CA ARG A 223 4.36 4.92 -10.76
C ARG A 223 3.96 3.79 -11.69
N SER A 224 3.33 4.14 -12.80
CA SER A 224 2.82 3.21 -13.81
C SER A 224 3.80 3.08 -14.94
N VAL A 225 4.51 1.94 -15.02
CA VAL A 225 5.37 1.58 -16.14
C VAL A 225 4.62 0.62 -17.05
N ILE A 226 4.19 1.13 -18.20
CA ILE A 226 3.54 0.31 -19.23
C ILE A 226 4.60 -0.51 -19.96
N VAL A 227 4.45 -1.82 -19.94
CA VAL A 227 5.35 -2.76 -20.64
C VAL A 227 4.60 -3.54 -21.71
N ASP A 228 5.34 -3.99 -22.72
CA ASP A 228 4.78 -4.83 -23.76
C ASP A 228 4.18 -6.13 -23.19
N ARG A 229 3.04 -6.54 -23.72
CA ARG A 229 2.35 -7.77 -23.29
C ARG A 229 3.11 -9.04 -23.68
N ILE A 230 3.96 -8.99 -24.70
CA ILE A 230 4.80 -10.07 -25.24
C ILE A 230 6.27 -9.60 -25.10
N PRO A 231 7.20 -10.42 -24.61
CA PRO A 231 8.63 -10.07 -24.61
C PRO A 231 9.19 -9.82 -26.03
N PRO A 232 10.30 -9.09 -26.19
CA PRO A 232 11.29 -8.72 -25.17
C PRO A 232 10.89 -7.49 -24.34
N ARG A 233 11.44 -7.40 -23.13
CA ARG A 233 11.28 -6.26 -22.20
C ARG A 233 12.63 -5.95 -21.56
N PRO A 234 13.59 -5.39 -22.30
CA PRO A 234 15.01 -5.46 -21.97
C PRO A 234 15.35 -4.87 -20.59
N HIS A 235 14.83 -3.68 -20.26
CA HIS A 235 15.08 -3.07 -18.95
C HIS A 235 14.53 -3.93 -17.80
N LEU A 236 13.28 -4.41 -17.91
CA LEU A 236 12.70 -5.27 -16.87
C LEU A 236 13.41 -6.64 -16.78
N GLN A 237 13.82 -7.21 -17.92
CA GLN A 237 14.53 -8.48 -17.96
C GLN A 237 15.88 -8.38 -17.23
N ALA A 238 16.61 -7.28 -17.42
CA ALA A 238 17.85 -7.01 -16.68
C ALA A 238 17.60 -6.93 -15.16
N LEU A 239 16.54 -6.24 -14.73
CA LEU A 239 16.21 -6.12 -13.30
C LEU A 239 15.69 -7.42 -12.66
N THR A 240 15.12 -8.33 -13.45
CA THR A 240 14.43 -9.53 -12.91
C THR A 240 15.14 -10.84 -13.24
N GLY A 241 16.30 -10.79 -13.90
CA GLY A 241 17.02 -11.97 -14.34
C GLY A 241 16.23 -12.83 -15.33
N GLY A 242 15.34 -12.21 -16.10
CA GLY A 242 14.52 -12.88 -17.11
C GLY A 242 13.13 -13.34 -16.67
N TYR A 243 12.73 -13.14 -15.40
CA TYR A 243 11.35 -13.42 -14.98
C TYR A 243 10.35 -12.67 -15.87
N ARG A 244 9.48 -13.43 -16.54
CA ARG A 244 8.68 -12.90 -17.66
C ARG A 244 7.20 -12.69 -17.36
N ARG A 245 6.72 -12.96 -16.15
CA ARG A 245 5.31 -12.69 -15.80
C ARG A 245 5.14 -11.22 -15.42
N ILE A 246 3.92 -10.72 -15.57
CA ILE A 246 3.52 -9.36 -15.23
C ILE A 246 2.22 -9.43 -14.44
N PRO A 247 2.09 -8.67 -13.34
CA PRO A 247 2.92 -7.53 -12.93
C PRO A 247 4.20 -7.89 -12.16
N VAL A 248 5.11 -6.91 -12.08
CA VAL A 248 6.25 -6.89 -11.16
C VAL A 248 6.22 -5.55 -10.43
N LEU A 249 6.38 -5.56 -9.11
CA LEU A 249 6.52 -4.35 -8.30
C LEU A 249 8.01 -4.09 -8.06
N GLN A 250 8.46 -2.86 -8.29
CA GLN A 250 9.79 -2.39 -7.94
C GLN A 250 9.69 -1.40 -6.77
N VAL A 251 10.68 -1.49 -5.88
CA VAL A 251 10.96 -0.51 -4.84
C VAL A 251 12.47 -0.30 -4.78
N GLY A 252 12.96 0.82 -5.32
CA GLY A 252 14.41 1.03 -5.48
C GLY A 252 15.04 -0.09 -6.32
N ALA A 253 15.97 -0.84 -5.71
CA ALA A 253 16.68 -1.98 -6.30
C ALA A 253 16.11 -3.35 -5.85
N ASP A 254 14.88 -3.39 -5.34
CA ASP A 254 14.17 -4.61 -4.96
C ASP A 254 12.98 -4.86 -5.90
N MET A 255 13.00 -6.00 -6.60
CA MET A 255 11.98 -6.44 -7.54
C MET A 255 11.14 -7.56 -6.92
N TYR A 256 9.84 -7.33 -6.75
CA TYR A 256 8.89 -8.30 -6.20
C TYR A 256 8.08 -8.95 -7.31
N CYS A 257 8.33 -10.23 -7.51
CA CYS A 257 7.67 -11.06 -8.52
C CYS A 257 6.43 -11.74 -7.94
N ASP A 258 5.42 -11.94 -8.78
CA ASP A 258 4.14 -12.59 -8.46
C ASP A 258 3.18 -11.77 -7.57
N THR A 259 1.90 -11.77 -7.95
CA THR A 259 0.86 -10.98 -7.25
C THR A 259 0.66 -11.39 -5.80
N HIS A 260 0.86 -12.67 -5.44
CA HIS A 260 0.74 -13.11 -4.05
C HIS A 260 1.77 -12.45 -3.16
N LEU A 261 3.00 -12.31 -3.65
CA LEU A 261 4.04 -11.62 -2.91
C LEU A 261 3.83 -10.11 -2.95
N ILE A 262 3.51 -9.54 -4.11
CA ILE A 262 3.28 -8.10 -4.27
C ILE A 262 2.23 -7.60 -3.27
N LEU A 263 1.08 -8.27 -3.14
CA LEU A 263 0.04 -7.86 -2.18
C LEU A 263 0.55 -7.89 -0.73
N ARG A 264 1.33 -8.91 -0.35
CA ARG A 264 1.93 -8.99 1.00
C ARG A 264 2.97 -7.89 1.22
N THR A 265 3.76 -7.59 0.20
CA THR A 265 4.73 -6.50 0.22
C THR A 265 4.03 -5.16 0.38
N LEU A 266 2.93 -4.89 -0.32
CA LEU A 266 2.16 -3.66 -0.14
C LEU A 266 1.61 -3.52 1.29
N ASP A 267 1.11 -4.60 1.89
CA ASP A 267 0.70 -4.60 3.29
C ASP A 267 1.87 -4.29 4.24
N ARG A 268 3.01 -4.94 4.04
CA ARG A 268 4.23 -4.72 4.84
C ARG A 268 4.76 -3.29 4.72
N LEU A 269 4.76 -2.74 3.51
CA LEU A 269 5.31 -1.41 3.22
C LEU A 269 4.34 -0.28 3.58
N ARG A 270 3.04 -0.57 3.77
CA ARG A 270 2.02 0.43 4.09
C ARG A 270 1.10 -0.08 5.22
N PRO A 271 1.66 -0.37 6.41
CA PRO A 271 0.93 -1.02 7.51
C PRO A 271 -0.15 -0.12 8.14
N HIS A 272 -0.07 1.20 7.94
CA HIS A 272 -1.05 2.17 8.43
C HIS A 272 -2.28 2.33 7.53
N SER A 273 -2.23 1.78 6.31
CA SER A 273 -3.39 1.69 5.42
C SER A 273 -4.17 0.39 5.68
N LEU A 274 -5.37 0.26 5.08
CA LEU A 274 -6.20 -0.93 5.26
C LEU A 274 -5.40 -2.22 4.98
N ALA A 275 -5.49 -3.20 5.89
CA ALA A 275 -4.84 -4.49 5.74
C ALA A 275 -5.53 -5.34 4.66
N LEU A 276 -4.76 -5.85 3.70
CA LEU A 276 -5.26 -6.77 2.67
C LEU A 276 -5.46 -8.18 3.25
N PHE A 277 -4.67 -8.57 4.25
CA PHE A 277 -4.72 -9.89 4.91
C PHE A 277 -5.12 -9.78 6.40
N SER A 278 -6.27 -9.15 6.67
CA SER A 278 -6.84 -9.04 8.04
C SER A 278 -7.22 -10.39 8.66
N ASN A 279 -7.48 -11.41 7.84
CA ASN A 279 -7.90 -12.74 8.27
C ASN A 279 -6.92 -13.83 7.78
N ARG A 280 -6.64 -14.82 8.63
CA ARG A 280 -5.71 -15.93 8.33
C ARG A 280 -6.18 -16.82 7.18
N ILE A 281 -7.48 -16.86 6.88
CA ILE A 281 -8.02 -17.65 5.76
C ILE A 281 -7.93 -16.92 4.40
N THR A 282 -7.64 -15.62 4.39
CA THR A 282 -7.65 -14.82 3.16
C THR A 282 -6.65 -15.36 2.14
N GLN A 283 -5.40 -15.58 2.55
CA GLN A 283 -4.35 -16.05 1.65
C GLN A 283 -4.64 -17.43 1.01
N PRO A 284 -4.99 -18.50 1.77
CA PRO A 284 -5.31 -19.78 1.16
C PRO A 284 -6.54 -19.72 0.25
N LEU A 285 -7.56 -18.91 0.58
CA LEU A 285 -8.72 -18.72 -0.29
C LEU A 285 -8.37 -17.97 -1.58
N CYS A 286 -7.52 -16.95 -1.53
CA CYS A 286 -7.01 -16.29 -2.74
C CYS A 286 -6.26 -17.28 -3.63
N TRP A 287 -5.39 -18.11 -3.05
CA TRP A 287 -4.63 -19.12 -3.78
C TRP A 287 -5.54 -20.14 -4.46
N TRP A 288 -6.51 -20.67 -3.71
CA TRP A 288 -7.50 -21.60 -4.24
C TRP A 288 -8.30 -20.96 -5.37
N TRP A 289 -8.78 -19.73 -5.19
CA TRP A 289 -9.58 -19.03 -6.18
C TRP A 289 -8.83 -18.82 -7.50
N ASP A 290 -7.58 -18.33 -7.43
CA ASP A 290 -6.74 -18.12 -8.61
C ASP A 290 -6.56 -19.43 -9.39
N LYS A 291 -6.20 -20.51 -8.71
CA LYS A 291 -5.94 -21.82 -9.35
C LYS A 291 -7.24 -22.45 -9.89
N ALA A 292 -8.36 -22.31 -9.18
CA ALA A 292 -9.63 -22.92 -9.56
C ALA A 292 -10.33 -22.20 -10.72
N MET A 293 -10.21 -20.87 -10.80
CA MET A 293 -10.94 -20.05 -11.77
C MET A 293 -10.14 -19.68 -13.01
N PHE A 294 -8.82 -19.49 -12.89
CA PHE A 294 -8.05 -18.92 -13.99
C PHE A 294 -8.02 -19.81 -15.23
N ILE A 295 -7.82 -21.13 -15.08
CA ILE A 295 -7.77 -22.06 -16.22
C ILE A 295 -9.14 -22.17 -16.92
N PRO A 296 -10.26 -22.45 -16.23
CA PRO A 296 -11.57 -22.49 -16.89
C PRO A 296 -11.95 -21.16 -17.55
N LEU A 297 -11.66 -20.03 -16.91
CA LEU A 297 -11.90 -18.70 -17.49
C LEU A 297 -11.11 -18.52 -18.78
N PHE A 298 -9.84 -18.91 -18.76
CA PHE A 298 -8.96 -18.82 -19.90
C PHE A 298 -9.44 -19.69 -21.08
N GLN A 299 -9.76 -20.96 -20.81
CA GLN A 299 -10.27 -21.91 -21.80
C GLN A 299 -11.58 -21.39 -22.42
N LEU A 300 -12.48 -20.86 -21.60
CA LEU A 300 -13.71 -20.23 -22.07
C LEU A 300 -13.43 -19.06 -23.01
N ARG A 301 -12.46 -18.19 -22.68
CA ARG A 301 -12.07 -17.05 -23.52
C ARG A 301 -11.55 -17.51 -24.88
N VAL A 302 -10.64 -18.48 -24.90
CA VAL A 302 -10.05 -19.00 -26.14
C VAL A 302 -11.11 -19.71 -26.98
N GLY A 303 -11.99 -20.51 -26.38
CA GLY A 303 -13.09 -21.16 -27.10
C GLY A 303 -14.04 -20.16 -27.75
N LEU A 304 -14.42 -19.09 -27.04
CA LEU A 304 -15.37 -18.10 -27.56
C LEU A 304 -14.75 -17.13 -28.58
N SER A 305 -13.48 -16.79 -28.42
CA SER A 305 -12.89 -15.62 -29.10
C SER A 305 -11.44 -15.79 -29.55
N GLY A 306 -10.93 -17.02 -29.61
CA GLY A 306 -9.55 -17.32 -30.01
C GLY A 306 -9.14 -16.69 -31.34
N ASP A 307 -10.06 -16.63 -32.30
CA ASP A 307 -9.85 -16.04 -33.64
C ASP A 307 -9.61 -14.53 -33.61
N LYS A 308 -10.05 -13.85 -32.55
CA LYS A 308 -9.84 -12.41 -32.35
C LYS A 308 -8.46 -12.10 -31.75
N LEU A 309 -7.70 -13.13 -31.35
CA LEU A 309 -6.37 -13.00 -30.77
C LEU A 309 -5.31 -13.05 -31.87
N SER A 310 -4.28 -12.21 -31.78
CA SER A 310 -3.23 -12.19 -32.81
C SER A 310 -2.41 -13.48 -32.77
N LYS A 311 -1.99 -13.95 -33.95
CA LYS A 311 -1.14 -15.15 -34.10
C LYS A 311 0.12 -15.07 -33.23
N GLU A 312 0.80 -13.93 -33.25
CA GLU A 312 1.98 -13.67 -32.42
C GLU A 312 1.71 -13.88 -30.92
N TRP A 313 0.54 -13.41 -30.45
CA TRP A 313 0.16 -13.59 -29.04
C TRP A 313 -0.11 -15.06 -28.74
N LEU A 314 -0.82 -15.78 -29.61
CA LEU A 314 -1.09 -17.21 -29.42
C LEU A 314 0.21 -18.03 -29.37
N GLU A 315 1.16 -17.75 -30.26
CA GLU A 315 2.48 -18.39 -30.28
C GLU A 315 3.30 -18.10 -29.02
N ASP A 316 3.32 -16.84 -28.57
CA ASP A 316 3.95 -16.47 -27.29
C ASP A 316 3.33 -17.23 -26.11
N ARG A 317 1.99 -17.33 -26.08
CA ARG A 317 1.31 -17.97 -24.97
C ARG A 317 1.45 -19.49 -24.96
N GLN A 318 1.54 -20.11 -26.14
CA GLN A 318 1.88 -21.53 -26.25
C GLN A 318 3.29 -21.81 -25.69
N LYS A 319 4.26 -20.91 -25.88
CA LYS A 319 5.59 -21.01 -25.25
C LYS A 319 5.53 -20.72 -23.74
N PHE A 320 4.64 -19.81 -23.32
CA PHE A 320 4.45 -19.45 -21.92
C PHE A 320 3.82 -20.59 -21.10
N ALA A 321 2.84 -21.32 -21.65
CA ALA A 321 2.21 -22.45 -20.97
C ALA A 321 2.08 -23.65 -21.93
N PRO A 322 3.18 -24.39 -22.17
CA PRO A 322 3.20 -25.48 -23.16
C PRO A 322 2.16 -26.59 -22.93
N GLN A 323 1.74 -26.77 -21.68
CA GLN A 323 0.75 -27.75 -21.25
C GLN A 323 -0.71 -27.33 -21.49
N ILE A 324 -0.95 -26.10 -21.94
CA ILE A 324 -2.29 -25.57 -22.23
C ILE A 324 -2.42 -25.39 -23.74
N SER A 325 -3.57 -25.78 -24.30
CA SER A 325 -3.88 -25.46 -25.70
C SER A 325 -4.39 -24.03 -25.84
N PHE A 326 -3.76 -23.28 -26.74
CA PHE A 326 -4.18 -21.95 -27.15
C PHE A 326 -4.95 -21.96 -28.48
N LYS A 327 -5.25 -23.14 -29.03
CA LYS A 327 -6.04 -23.28 -30.25
C LYS A 327 -7.52 -23.15 -29.92
N LYS A 328 -8.28 -22.43 -30.75
CA LYS A 328 -9.73 -22.27 -30.52
C LYS A 328 -10.44 -23.62 -30.57
N GLU A 329 -10.13 -24.45 -31.56
CA GLU A 329 -10.83 -25.70 -31.84
C GLU A 329 -10.73 -26.71 -30.69
N ASP A 330 -9.61 -26.67 -29.95
CA ASP A 330 -9.40 -27.50 -28.78
C ASP A 330 -10.26 -27.03 -27.59
N ASN A 331 -10.48 -25.73 -27.47
CA ASN A 331 -11.22 -25.12 -26.35
C ASN A 331 -12.71 -24.94 -26.64
N GLU A 332 -13.12 -24.84 -27.90
CA GLU A 332 -14.52 -24.65 -28.32
C GLU A 332 -15.40 -25.82 -27.90
N LYS A 333 -14.85 -27.05 -27.98
CA LYS A 333 -15.51 -28.28 -27.51
C LYS A 333 -15.79 -28.27 -26.00
N ASP A 334 -14.99 -27.52 -25.24
CA ASP A 334 -15.04 -27.46 -23.78
C ASP A 334 -15.70 -26.17 -23.25
N ILE A 335 -16.34 -25.36 -24.10
CA ILE A 335 -17.05 -24.14 -23.68
C ILE A 335 -18.07 -24.45 -22.58
N SER A 336 -18.90 -25.47 -22.78
CA SER A 336 -19.94 -25.86 -21.80
C SER A 336 -19.34 -26.34 -20.49
N LEU A 337 -18.24 -27.10 -20.55
CA LEU A 337 -17.54 -27.60 -19.36
C LEU A 337 -16.86 -26.46 -18.59
N SER A 338 -16.20 -25.54 -19.30
CA SER A 338 -15.58 -24.35 -18.72
C SER A 338 -16.62 -23.44 -18.06
N ALA A 339 -17.74 -23.19 -18.75
CA ALA A 339 -18.86 -22.42 -18.21
C ALA A 339 -19.49 -23.10 -16.98
N GLN A 340 -19.66 -24.43 -16.99
CA GLN A 340 -20.12 -25.19 -15.84
C GLN A 340 -19.20 -25.01 -14.63
N ARG A 341 -17.87 -25.14 -14.83
CA ARG A 341 -16.87 -24.96 -13.76
C ARG A 341 -16.92 -23.56 -13.17
N ILE A 342 -16.98 -22.52 -14.02
CA ILE A 342 -17.08 -21.12 -13.57
C ILE A 342 -18.38 -20.90 -12.80
N ASN A 343 -19.53 -21.35 -13.33
CA ASN A 343 -20.82 -21.22 -12.65
C ASN A 343 -20.83 -21.88 -11.26
N ALA A 344 -20.21 -23.06 -11.11
CA ALA A 344 -20.14 -23.74 -9.82
C ALA A 344 -19.44 -22.88 -8.75
N HIS A 345 -18.36 -22.18 -9.12
CA HIS A 345 -17.62 -21.29 -8.23
C HIS A 345 -18.34 -19.96 -8.00
N LEU A 346 -19.05 -19.43 -9.00
CA LEU A 346 -19.89 -18.25 -8.83
C LEU A 346 -20.99 -18.47 -7.77
N VAL A 347 -21.55 -19.68 -7.67
CA VAL A 347 -22.49 -20.03 -6.59
C VAL A 347 -21.88 -19.79 -5.23
N TRP A 348 -20.60 -20.12 -5.04
CA TRP A 348 -19.96 -19.99 -3.73
C TRP A 348 -19.81 -18.52 -3.35
N LEU A 349 -19.39 -17.64 -4.28
CA LEU A 349 -19.39 -16.19 -4.04
C LEU A 349 -20.78 -15.65 -3.72
N ILE A 350 -21.79 -16.05 -4.48
CA ILE A 350 -23.18 -15.62 -4.25
C ILE A 350 -23.65 -16.06 -2.87
N ASN A 351 -23.34 -17.30 -2.46
CA ASN A 351 -23.69 -17.82 -1.14
C ASN A 351 -22.94 -17.10 -0.01
N MET A 352 -21.67 -16.74 -0.21
CA MET A 352 -20.92 -15.92 0.75
C MET A 352 -21.60 -14.56 0.95
N LEU A 353 -22.15 -13.96 -0.11
CA LEU A 353 -22.93 -12.72 -0.07
C LEU A 353 -24.42 -12.94 0.30
N GLY A 354 -24.79 -14.18 0.64
CA GLY A 354 -26.18 -14.64 0.83
C GLY A 354 -26.87 -14.13 2.09
N ASP A 355 -26.11 -13.65 3.08
CA ASP A 355 -26.63 -13.06 4.31
C ASP A 355 -26.71 -11.53 4.29
N GLY A 356 -26.33 -10.90 3.16
CA GLY A 356 -26.39 -9.44 2.99
C GLY A 356 -25.12 -8.70 3.41
N ARG A 357 -24.03 -9.41 3.76
CA ARG A 357 -22.73 -8.79 4.00
C ARG A 357 -22.22 -7.99 2.79
N GLU A 358 -21.39 -6.98 3.06
CA GLU A 358 -20.84 -6.12 2.02
C GLU A 358 -19.66 -6.75 1.27
N PHE A 359 -18.83 -7.52 1.98
CA PHE A 359 -17.59 -8.14 1.49
C PHE A 359 -17.52 -9.62 1.85
N LEU A 360 -16.72 -10.40 1.12
CA LEU A 360 -16.77 -11.86 1.14
C LEU A 360 -16.52 -12.46 2.53
N LEU A 361 -15.59 -11.88 3.29
CA LEU A 361 -15.25 -12.36 4.64
C LEU A 361 -16.21 -11.85 5.74
N GLY A 362 -17.14 -10.96 5.41
CA GLY A 362 -18.08 -10.38 6.37
C GLY A 362 -17.53 -9.21 7.21
N ASP A 363 -16.27 -8.82 6.97
CA ASP A 363 -15.66 -7.66 7.60
C ASP A 363 -16.26 -6.35 7.07
N SER A 364 -16.11 -5.25 7.81
CA SER A 364 -16.57 -3.91 7.40
C SER A 364 -15.76 -3.29 6.25
N SER A 365 -14.73 -3.98 5.77
CA SER A 365 -13.83 -3.52 4.71
C SER A 365 -13.41 -4.68 3.81
N PRO A 366 -13.19 -4.46 2.51
CA PRO A 366 -12.80 -5.54 1.61
C PRO A 366 -11.38 -6.01 1.91
N SER A 367 -11.10 -7.25 1.51
CA SER A 367 -9.80 -7.91 1.70
C SER A 367 -9.14 -8.27 0.36
N ALA A 368 -7.94 -8.86 0.42
CA ALA A 368 -7.31 -9.47 -0.76
C ALA A 368 -8.21 -10.53 -1.42
N LEU A 369 -9.11 -11.20 -0.67
CA LEU A 369 -10.04 -12.17 -1.24
C LEU A 369 -11.05 -11.49 -2.15
N ASP A 370 -11.60 -10.34 -1.74
CA ASP A 370 -12.52 -9.57 -2.57
C ASP A 370 -11.84 -9.10 -3.86
N ILE A 371 -10.61 -8.61 -3.77
CA ILE A 371 -9.80 -8.21 -4.93
C ILE A 371 -9.54 -9.39 -5.86
N THR A 372 -9.21 -10.56 -5.29
CA THR A 372 -8.91 -11.79 -6.02
C THR A 372 -10.16 -12.33 -6.75
N ALA A 373 -11.32 -12.29 -6.10
CA ALA A 373 -12.59 -12.61 -6.74
C ALA A 373 -12.95 -11.60 -7.83
N TYR A 374 -12.74 -10.30 -7.55
CA TYR A 374 -13.15 -9.20 -8.44
C TYR A 374 -12.41 -9.25 -9.77
N TYR A 375 -11.08 -9.43 -9.79
CA TYR A 375 -10.34 -9.35 -11.05
C TYR A 375 -10.73 -10.46 -12.04
N ILE A 376 -11.13 -11.63 -11.55
CA ILE A 376 -11.66 -12.72 -12.39
C ILE A 376 -12.97 -12.30 -13.05
N LEU A 377 -13.89 -11.68 -12.30
CA LEU A 377 -15.15 -11.18 -12.88
C LEU A 377 -14.93 -9.99 -13.80
N TRP A 378 -13.97 -9.12 -13.48
CA TRP A 378 -13.56 -7.99 -14.30
C TRP A 378 -13.06 -8.45 -15.68
N VAL A 379 -12.35 -9.58 -15.75
CA VAL A 379 -11.94 -10.16 -17.04
C VAL A 379 -13.15 -10.55 -17.88
N ILE A 380 -14.15 -11.19 -17.27
CA ILE A 380 -15.37 -11.59 -17.97
C ILE A 380 -16.10 -10.34 -18.47
N ASN A 381 -16.32 -9.37 -17.59
CA ASN A 381 -17.01 -8.12 -17.90
C ASN A 381 -16.33 -7.36 -19.06
N ASN A 382 -15.01 -7.17 -19.00
CA ASN A 382 -14.34 -6.30 -19.95
C ASN A 382 -13.89 -6.97 -21.25
N ASN A 383 -13.90 -8.31 -21.31
CA ASN A 383 -13.40 -9.02 -22.49
C ASN A 383 -14.41 -9.99 -23.11
N MET A 384 -15.50 -10.33 -22.41
CA MET A 384 -16.35 -11.48 -22.78
C MET A 384 -17.84 -11.31 -22.44
N GLU A 385 -18.30 -10.12 -22.00
CA GLU A 385 -19.64 -9.94 -21.44
C GLU A 385 -20.75 -10.40 -22.41
N ASN A 386 -20.67 -9.97 -23.68
CA ASN A 386 -21.67 -10.30 -24.68
C ASN A 386 -21.70 -11.79 -25.00
N GLU A 387 -20.54 -12.42 -25.12
CA GLU A 387 -20.39 -13.83 -25.48
C GLU A 387 -20.69 -14.79 -24.32
N THR A 388 -20.70 -14.31 -23.07
CA THR A 388 -20.88 -15.15 -21.87
C THR A 388 -22.26 -15.03 -21.22
N LYS A 389 -23.13 -14.17 -21.73
CA LYS A 389 -24.42 -13.85 -21.09
C LYS A 389 -25.29 -15.08 -20.79
N ASP A 390 -25.45 -15.96 -21.78
CA ASP A 390 -26.26 -17.17 -21.64
C ASP A 390 -25.50 -18.32 -20.96
N LEU A 391 -24.17 -18.29 -21.05
CA LEU A 391 -23.30 -19.33 -20.48
C LEU A 391 -23.08 -19.14 -18.98
N LEU A 392 -23.04 -17.89 -18.51
CA LEU A 392 -22.73 -17.51 -17.13
C LEU A 392 -23.87 -16.67 -16.51
N PRO A 393 -25.12 -17.19 -16.46
CA PRO A 393 -26.28 -16.41 -16.00
C PRO A 393 -26.15 -15.93 -14.55
N ARG A 394 -25.30 -16.59 -13.75
CA ARG A 394 -25.05 -16.23 -12.35
C ARG A 394 -24.31 -14.89 -12.18
N LEU A 395 -23.61 -14.40 -13.20
CA LEU A 395 -22.93 -13.09 -13.16
C LEU A 395 -23.91 -11.94 -12.95
N PHE A 396 -25.13 -12.07 -13.46
CA PHE A 396 -26.16 -11.04 -13.39
C PHE A 396 -27.01 -11.10 -12.13
N GLN A 397 -26.65 -11.96 -11.17
CA GLN A 397 -27.32 -12.01 -9.88
C GLN A 397 -27.15 -10.65 -9.15
N PRO A 398 -28.23 -9.97 -8.74
CA PRO A 398 -28.17 -8.58 -8.28
C PRO A 398 -27.16 -8.34 -7.15
N ARG A 399 -27.00 -9.31 -6.23
CA ARG A 399 -26.04 -9.20 -5.13
C ARG A 399 -24.59 -9.25 -5.60
N LEU A 400 -24.28 -10.13 -6.54
CA LEU A 400 -22.94 -10.24 -7.11
C LEU A 400 -22.62 -8.99 -7.93
N VAL A 401 -23.56 -8.50 -8.74
CA VAL A 401 -23.43 -7.23 -9.49
C VAL A 401 -23.18 -6.07 -8.54
N SER A 402 -23.97 -5.95 -7.47
CA SER A 402 -23.81 -4.89 -6.48
C SER A 402 -22.44 -4.93 -5.80
N TRP A 403 -21.98 -6.13 -5.40
CA TRP A 403 -20.62 -6.31 -4.86
C TRP A 403 -19.54 -5.96 -5.89
N PHE A 404 -19.69 -6.38 -7.15
CA PHE A 404 -18.73 -6.10 -8.22
C PHE A 404 -18.60 -4.59 -8.46
N LEU A 405 -19.71 -3.86 -8.51
CA LEU A 405 -19.72 -2.40 -8.67
C LEU A 405 -19.08 -1.69 -7.46
N ARG A 406 -19.35 -2.16 -6.23
CA ARG A 406 -18.70 -1.65 -5.02
C ARG A 406 -17.18 -1.82 -5.08
N MET A 407 -16.72 -3.01 -5.49
CA MET A 407 -15.29 -3.28 -5.66
C MET A 407 -14.69 -2.38 -6.74
N GLY A 408 -15.33 -2.22 -7.90
CA GLY A 408 -14.85 -1.35 -8.96
C GLY A 408 -14.74 0.13 -8.56
N ALA A 409 -15.60 0.60 -7.65
CA ALA A 409 -15.57 1.97 -7.13
C ALA A 409 -14.34 2.28 -6.26
N LEU A 410 -13.58 1.28 -5.80
CA LEU A 410 -12.31 1.49 -5.08
C LEU A 410 -11.24 2.13 -5.97
N GLY A 411 -11.34 1.95 -7.29
CA GLY A 411 -10.36 2.45 -8.25
C GLY A 411 -8.96 1.85 -8.05
N HIS A 412 -7.95 2.56 -8.53
CA HIS A 412 -6.56 2.05 -8.61
C HIS A 412 -5.55 2.88 -7.81
N GLY A 413 -6.03 3.75 -6.91
CA GLY A 413 -5.18 4.70 -6.19
C GLY A 413 -4.79 5.87 -7.09
N THR A 414 -3.64 6.47 -6.84
CA THR A 414 -3.15 7.61 -7.62
C THR A 414 -1.86 7.22 -8.33
N SER A 415 -1.94 7.05 -9.65
CA SER A 415 -0.80 6.68 -10.48
C SER A 415 -0.27 7.85 -11.29
N LYS A 416 1.06 7.93 -11.45
CA LYS A 416 1.71 8.76 -12.46
C LYS A 416 2.52 7.91 -13.43
N GLU A 417 2.43 8.18 -14.72
CA GLU A 417 3.22 7.46 -15.72
C GLU A 417 4.73 7.58 -15.47
N MET A 418 5.45 6.54 -15.86
CA MET A 418 6.90 6.44 -15.80
C MET A 418 7.36 5.55 -16.94
N THR A 419 8.45 5.92 -17.60
CA THR A 419 9.02 5.09 -18.66
C THR A 419 9.81 3.92 -18.07
N SER A 420 10.00 2.88 -18.87
CA SER A 420 10.80 1.72 -18.47
C SER A 420 12.28 2.09 -18.20
N GLU A 421 12.79 3.14 -18.87
CA GLU A 421 14.15 3.67 -18.67
C GLU A 421 14.28 4.44 -17.34
N GLU A 422 13.33 5.32 -17.03
CA GLU A 422 13.30 6.03 -15.73
C GLU A 422 13.26 5.05 -14.55
N ALA A 423 12.44 3.99 -14.67
CA ALA A 423 12.35 2.96 -13.64
C ALA A 423 13.66 2.17 -13.49
N PHE A 424 14.35 1.90 -14.60
CA PHE A 424 15.68 1.28 -14.60
C PHE A 424 16.71 2.15 -13.91
N ASP A 425 16.69 3.47 -14.16
CA ASP A 425 17.58 4.42 -13.49
C ASP A 425 17.31 4.51 -11.97
N VAL A 426 16.05 4.39 -11.54
CA VAL A 426 15.72 4.30 -10.09
C VAL A 426 16.39 3.09 -9.46
N ALA A 427 16.35 1.91 -10.11
CA ALA A 427 17.02 0.72 -9.60
C ALA A 427 18.54 0.90 -9.55
N LYS A 428 19.12 1.44 -10.63
CA LYS A 428 20.56 1.71 -10.75
C LYS A 428 21.10 2.66 -9.67
N GLN A 429 20.30 3.63 -9.25
CA GLN A 429 20.69 4.63 -8.25
C GLN A 429 20.40 4.18 -6.81
N ALA A 430 19.69 3.06 -6.63
CA ALA A 430 19.33 2.52 -5.33
C ALA A 430 20.28 1.38 -4.91
N GLU A 431 20.40 1.18 -3.61
CA GLU A 431 21.02 -0.03 -3.06
C GLU A 431 19.93 -1.04 -2.69
N PRO A 432 20.12 -2.35 -2.98
CA PRO A 432 19.18 -3.37 -2.55
C PRO A 432 19.03 -3.38 -1.03
N LYS A 433 17.80 -3.52 -0.57
CA LYS A 433 17.49 -3.52 0.86
C LYS A 433 18.31 -4.57 1.59
N HIS A 434 18.92 -4.16 2.70
CA HIS A 434 19.55 -5.09 3.63
C HIS A 434 18.47 -5.92 4.31
N ILE A 435 18.57 -7.25 4.17
CA ILE A 435 17.67 -8.21 4.80
C ILE A 435 18.47 -8.93 5.87
N GLU A 436 18.06 -8.81 7.14
CA GLU A 436 18.68 -9.59 8.22
C GLU A 436 18.50 -11.08 7.90
N ASN A 437 19.57 -11.86 8.07
CA ASN A 437 19.66 -13.28 7.70
C ASN A 437 18.56 -14.12 8.36
N LYS A 438 17.40 -14.20 7.70
CA LYS A 438 16.41 -15.24 7.95
C LYS A 438 16.89 -16.46 7.15
N THR A 439 17.56 -17.39 7.82
CA THR A 439 18.00 -18.64 7.20
C THR A 439 17.14 -19.80 7.66
N LYS A 440 16.80 -20.66 6.71
CA LYS A 440 16.29 -22.01 6.95
C LYS A 440 17.44 -23.01 6.84
N PRO A 441 17.32 -24.22 7.42
CA PRO A 441 18.37 -25.25 7.33
C PRO A 441 18.66 -25.73 5.90
N GLU A 442 17.79 -25.40 4.93
CA GLU A 442 17.85 -25.85 3.53
C GLU A 442 19.01 -25.21 2.74
N TRP A 443 19.35 -23.94 3.00
CA TRP A 443 20.31 -23.16 2.20
C TRP A 443 21.14 -22.20 3.04
N HIS A 444 22.35 -21.89 2.57
CA HIS A 444 23.26 -20.94 3.22
C HIS A 444 23.39 -19.65 2.44
N VAL A 445 23.34 -18.50 3.12
CA VAL A 445 23.51 -17.17 2.49
C VAL A 445 24.81 -17.12 1.69
N GLY A 446 24.75 -16.60 0.46
CA GLY A 446 25.88 -16.58 -0.46
C GLY A 446 25.92 -17.77 -1.44
N GLN A 447 25.13 -18.82 -1.21
CA GLN A 447 24.99 -19.92 -2.17
C GLN A 447 24.29 -19.46 -3.45
N ARG A 448 24.72 -19.96 -4.61
CA ARG A 448 24.00 -19.74 -5.87
C ARG A 448 22.79 -20.66 -5.93
N LEU A 449 21.62 -20.09 -6.20
CA LEU A 449 20.36 -20.81 -6.35
C LEU A 449 19.68 -20.43 -7.65
N GLN A 450 18.75 -21.27 -8.07
CA GLN A 450 17.85 -21.01 -9.19
C GLN A 450 16.39 -21.06 -8.70
N VAL A 451 15.60 -20.06 -9.08
CA VAL A 451 14.16 -19.98 -8.75
C VAL A 451 13.35 -19.93 -10.04
N THR A 452 12.36 -20.82 -10.17
CA THR A 452 11.52 -20.93 -11.37
C THR A 452 10.05 -21.08 -11.00
N PRO A 453 9.11 -20.41 -11.68
CA PRO A 453 7.70 -20.67 -11.43
C PRO A 453 7.28 -22.11 -11.78
N ASP A 454 6.39 -22.72 -10.99
CA ASP A 454 6.02 -24.14 -11.08
C ASP A 454 5.01 -24.49 -12.20
N ASN A 455 4.29 -23.50 -12.72
CA ASN A 455 3.16 -23.74 -13.62
C ASN A 455 3.27 -23.08 -15.00
N MET A 456 3.61 -21.79 -15.12
CA MET A 456 3.66 -21.10 -16.42
C MET A 456 4.78 -20.07 -16.52
N GLY A 457 5.29 -19.81 -17.71
CA GLY A 457 6.39 -18.88 -17.91
C GLY A 457 7.61 -19.27 -17.09
N CYS A 458 7.89 -20.57 -17.06
CA CYS A 458 8.95 -21.24 -16.31
C CYS A 458 10.33 -20.87 -16.87
N ILE A 459 10.70 -19.60 -16.73
CA ILE A 459 12.05 -19.10 -17.02
C ILE A 459 12.79 -19.08 -15.68
N PRO A 460 13.87 -19.86 -15.54
CA PRO A 460 14.66 -19.86 -14.33
C PRO A 460 15.40 -18.54 -14.13
N VAL A 461 15.40 -18.06 -12.90
CA VAL A 461 16.19 -16.91 -12.46
C VAL A 461 17.29 -17.41 -11.54
N GLU A 462 18.55 -17.20 -11.94
CA GLU A 462 19.72 -17.58 -11.16
C GLU A 462 20.32 -16.38 -10.42
N GLY A 463 20.67 -16.57 -9.15
CA GLY A 463 21.28 -15.53 -8.35
C GLY A 463 21.89 -16.04 -7.05
N ILE A 464 22.42 -15.13 -6.26
CA ILE A 464 23.02 -15.44 -4.96
C ILE A 464 21.93 -15.37 -3.88
N PHE A 465 21.72 -16.44 -3.14
CA PHE A 465 20.76 -16.49 -2.05
C PHE A 465 21.11 -15.49 -0.96
N VAL A 466 20.14 -14.62 -0.63
CA VAL A 466 20.28 -13.58 0.40
C VAL A 466 19.53 -13.97 1.68
N ALA A 467 18.26 -14.32 1.55
CA ALA A 467 17.39 -14.62 2.68
C ALA A 467 16.14 -15.38 2.22
N ALA A 468 15.51 -16.10 3.15
CA ALA A 468 14.16 -16.64 2.96
C ALA A 468 13.39 -16.68 4.27
N ASP A 469 12.06 -16.61 4.19
CA ASP A 469 11.18 -16.97 5.27
C ASP A 469 10.10 -17.96 4.80
N ASP A 470 9.01 -18.10 5.56
CA ASP A 470 7.92 -19.02 5.21
C ASP A 470 7.17 -18.59 3.93
N TYR A 471 7.32 -17.35 3.50
CA TYR A 471 6.55 -16.77 2.39
C TYR A 471 7.42 -16.35 1.21
N GLU A 472 8.66 -15.94 1.45
CA GLU A 472 9.51 -15.27 0.47
C GLU A 472 10.89 -15.91 0.38
N ILE A 473 11.47 -15.93 -0.82
CA ILE A 473 12.88 -16.19 -1.09
C ILE A 473 13.46 -15.03 -1.89
N VAL A 474 14.68 -14.61 -1.55
CA VAL A 474 15.35 -13.47 -2.16
C VAL A 474 16.68 -13.89 -2.76
N LEU A 475 16.83 -13.63 -4.06
CA LEU A 475 18.09 -13.78 -4.79
C LEU A 475 18.68 -12.41 -5.09
N ARG A 476 20.00 -12.28 -4.99
CA ARG A 476 20.75 -11.15 -5.49
C ARG A 476 21.29 -11.43 -6.88
N LEU A 477 20.93 -10.57 -7.81
CA LEU A 477 21.47 -10.49 -9.15
C LEU A 477 22.53 -9.39 -9.21
N THR A 478 23.47 -9.54 -10.12
CA THR A 478 24.38 -8.47 -10.53
C THR A 478 24.21 -8.28 -12.04
N ASP A 479 23.70 -7.13 -12.43
CA ASP A 479 23.59 -6.69 -13.81
C ASP A 479 24.68 -5.65 -14.12
N GLU A 480 25.26 -5.69 -15.32
CA GLU A 480 26.36 -4.80 -15.70
C GLU A 480 25.98 -3.32 -15.69
N LYS A 481 24.70 -2.99 -15.93
CA LYS A 481 24.20 -1.61 -16.04
C LYS A 481 23.43 -1.17 -14.80
N ALA A 482 22.63 -2.05 -14.22
CA ALA A 482 21.82 -1.75 -13.04
C ALA A 482 22.56 -1.96 -11.71
N GLY A 483 23.68 -2.69 -11.71
CA GLY A 483 24.39 -3.05 -10.49
C GLY A 483 23.71 -4.20 -9.75
N ASN A 484 23.71 -4.16 -8.42
CA ASN A 484 23.13 -5.21 -7.60
C ASN A 484 21.62 -5.01 -7.48
N ILE A 485 20.85 -6.07 -7.68
CA ILE A 485 19.38 -6.08 -7.57
C ILE A 485 18.96 -7.25 -6.70
N ASN A 486 18.04 -7.03 -5.76
CA ASN A 486 17.36 -8.12 -5.08
C ASN A 486 16.09 -8.48 -5.86
N VAL A 487 15.89 -9.76 -6.15
CA VAL A 487 14.64 -10.27 -6.74
C VAL A 487 13.99 -11.21 -5.74
N HIS A 488 12.74 -10.90 -5.44
CA HIS A 488 11.93 -11.56 -4.42
C HIS A 488 10.86 -12.40 -5.08
N PHE A 489 10.74 -13.65 -4.64
CA PHE A 489 9.74 -14.61 -5.13
C PHE A 489 8.97 -15.21 -3.97
N PRO A 490 7.66 -15.50 -4.12
CA PRO A 490 6.97 -16.27 -3.11
C PRO A 490 7.50 -17.71 -3.09
N ARG A 491 7.50 -18.34 -1.92
CA ARG A 491 7.82 -19.78 -1.76
C ARG A 491 6.77 -20.66 -2.46
N ALA A 492 5.50 -20.31 -2.35
CA ALA A 492 4.42 -21.06 -2.99
C ALA A 492 4.33 -20.73 -4.48
N GLY A 493 4.29 -21.75 -5.34
CA GLY A 493 4.19 -21.59 -6.80
C GLY A 493 5.53 -21.49 -7.52
N PHE A 494 6.64 -21.75 -6.82
CA PHE A 494 7.99 -21.66 -7.34
C PHE A 494 8.84 -22.83 -6.85
N ASP A 495 9.61 -23.40 -7.76
CA ASP A 495 10.65 -24.37 -7.49
C ASP A 495 11.96 -23.65 -7.20
N VAL A 496 12.69 -24.13 -6.18
CA VAL A 496 14.02 -23.64 -5.81
C VAL A 496 14.99 -24.81 -5.89
N ILE A 497 16.06 -24.64 -6.69
CA ILE A 497 17.09 -25.66 -6.94
C ILE A 497 18.46 -25.13 -6.53
#